data_AF-A0A9E4AI38-F1
#
_entry.id   AF-A0A9E4AI38-F1
#
_cell.length_a   1.000
_cell.length_b   1.000
_cell.length_c   1.000
_cell.angle_alpha   90.00
_cell.angle_beta   90.00
_cell.angle_gamma   90.00
#
_symmetry.space_group_name_H-M   'P 1'
#
loop_
_entity.id
_entity.type
_entity.pdbx_description
1 polymer ?
#
loop_
_entity_poly.entity_id
_entity_poly.type
_entity_poly.pdbx_seq_one_letter_code
_entity_poly.pdbx_strand_id
1 'polypeptide(L)'
;MNRNTDTLKWILGSIGTILVIAGLCYLCYLWYQYSLAPDRQQAAETAEQVRQWEQSKKARDTDRTTKQVGTTQTVGSTENTAVSTDDTTGMSDPLVDGIDPVETNTSTQSQETVDVRVSPHGFGPYPEIPSGYRAPNIFDKPLSKSQELMMRVDVKLWQQGIRTEGIGINYDTGLVYPTIRGTIYVTWSDFTLPDGSVEKVAQRLSGHPNTLDLLPRGLSGFSDIFVPKHIVFKRNIPSHITVLEHSEGIDPYEFLKEELK
;
A
#
# COMPACT_ATOMS: atom_id res chain seq x y z
N MET A 1 -53.42 28.42 -52.53
CA MET A 1 -51.94 28.55 -52.43
C MET A 1 -51.63 29.13 -51.06
N ASN A 2 -51.19 28.33 -50.07
CA ASN A 2 -50.69 28.81 -48.76
C ASN A 2 -49.86 27.74 -48.00
N ARG A 3 -49.54 26.60 -48.62
CA ARG A 3 -48.84 25.49 -47.92
C ARG A 3 -47.32 25.70 -47.74
N ASN A 4 -46.73 26.73 -48.37
CA ASN A 4 -45.27 26.93 -48.35
C ASN A 4 -44.80 27.84 -47.19
N THR A 5 -45.69 28.60 -46.55
CA THR A 5 -45.31 29.54 -45.49
C THR A 5 -45.15 28.86 -44.13
N ASP A 6 -45.84 27.75 -43.90
CA ASP A 6 -45.80 27.05 -42.61
C ASP A 6 -44.57 26.13 -42.50
N THR A 7 -44.20 25.44 -43.59
CA THR A 7 -42.96 24.64 -43.65
C THR A 7 -41.71 25.50 -43.48
N LEU A 8 -41.69 26.71 -44.03
CA LEU A 8 -40.56 27.63 -43.89
C LEU A 8 -40.34 28.06 -42.41
N LYS A 9 -41.41 28.29 -41.65
CA LYS A 9 -41.32 28.65 -40.22
C LYS A 9 -40.69 27.53 -39.37
N TRP A 10 -41.06 26.27 -39.65
CA TRP A 10 -40.48 25.12 -38.96
C TRP A 10 -38.99 24.94 -39.29
N ILE A 11 -38.58 25.19 -40.53
CA ILE A 11 -37.18 25.12 -40.96
C ILE A 11 -36.35 26.23 -40.30
N LEU A 12 -36.84 27.48 -40.23
CA LEU A 12 -36.11 28.54 -39.54
C LEU A 12 -35.99 28.25 -38.03
N GLY A 13 -37.04 27.70 -37.40
CA GLY A 13 -37.02 27.32 -35.99
C GLY A 13 -36.00 26.22 -35.67
N SER A 14 -35.87 25.20 -36.53
CA SER A 14 -34.91 24.12 -36.33
C SER A 14 -33.46 24.59 -36.47
N ILE A 15 -33.17 25.46 -37.45
CA ILE A 15 -31.85 26.06 -37.63
C ILE A 15 -31.45 26.89 -36.38
N GLY A 16 -32.37 27.71 -35.86
CA GLY A 16 -32.13 28.47 -34.63
C GLY A 16 -31.80 27.58 -33.43
N THR A 17 -32.52 26.47 -33.28
CA THR A 17 -32.29 25.51 -32.18
C THR A 17 -30.92 24.84 -32.28
N ILE A 18 -30.49 24.46 -33.49
CA ILE A 18 -29.17 23.85 -33.73
C ILE A 18 -28.05 24.84 -33.36
N LEU A 19 -28.18 26.11 -33.72
CA LEU A 19 -27.19 27.13 -33.39
C LEU A 19 -27.05 27.35 -31.87
N VAL A 20 -28.16 27.33 -31.13
CA VAL A 20 -28.14 27.44 -29.65
C VAL A 20 -27.44 26.23 -29.02
N ILE A 21 -27.76 25.01 -29.47
CA ILE A 21 -27.12 23.79 -28.98
C ILE A 21 -25.62 23.80 -29.30
N ALA A 22 -25.24 24.16 -30.53
CA ALA A 22 -23.84 24.26 -30.92
C ALA A 22 -23.07 25.30 -30.08
N GLY A 23 -23.68 26.46 -29.81
CA GLY A 23 -23.11 27.49 -28.94
C GLY A 23 -22.92 27.00 -27.50
N LEU A 24 -23.90 26.29 -26.93
CA LEU A 24 -23.81 25.70 -25.59
C LEU A 24 -22.68 24.65 -25.53
N CYS A 25 -22.59 23.76 -26.52
CA CYS A 25 -21.52 22.77 -26.60
C CYS A 25 -20.13 23.43 -26.71
N TYR A 26 -20.02 24.52 -27.47
CA TYR A 26 -18.77 25.27 -27.59
C TYR A 26 -18.36 25.94 -26.28
N LEU A 27 -19.31 26.53 -25.55
CA LEU A 27 -19.08 27.09 -24.21
C LEU A 27 -18.63 26.01 -23.21
N CYS A 28 -19.29 24.85 -23.20
CA CYS A 28 -18.89 23.71 -22.37
C CYS A 28 -17.47 23.24 -22.71
N TYR A 29 -17.11 23.20 -23.99
CA TYR A 29 -15.77 22.83 -24.44
C TYR A 29 -14.70 23.83 -23.99
N LEU A 30 -14.96 25.13 -24.10
CA LEU A 30 -14.04 26.17 -23.60
C LEU A 30 -13.88 26.08 -22.08
N TRP A 31 -14.98 25.89 -21.35
CA TRP A 31 -14.95 25.72 -19.90
C TRP A 31 -14.14 24.48 -19.49
N TYR A 32 -14.33 23.36 -20.19
CA TYR A 32 -13.54 22.14 -19.98
C TYR A 32 -12.04 22.38 -20.19
N GLN A 33 -11.64 22.99 -21.32
CA GLN A 33 -10.23 23.31 -21.57
C GLN A 33 -9.65 24.25 -20.50
N TYR A 34 -10.43 25.24 -20.04
CA TYR A 34 -10.02 26.15 -18.97
C TYR A 34 -9.86 25.40 -17.64
N SER A 35 -10.78 24.50 -17.29
CA SER A 35 -10.72 23.69 -16.07
C SER A 35 -9.53 22.73 -16.04
N LEU A 36 -9.06 22.27 -17.21
CA LEU A 36 -7.86 21.43 -17.34
C LEU A 36 -6.53 22.21 -17.39
N ALA A 37 -6.57 23.54 -17.51
CA ALA A 37 -5.36 24.36 -17.54
C ALA A 37 -4.47 24.21 -16.28
N PRO A 38 -5.00 24.25 -15.03
CA PRO A 38 -4.18 24.06 -13.83
C PRO A 38 -3.58 22.65 -13.75
N ASP A 39 -4.33 21.62 -14.15
CA ASP A 39 -3.84 20.24 -14.12
C ASP A 39 -2.69 20.01 -15.12
N ARG A 40 -2.72 20.68 -16.28
CA ARG A 40 -1.62 20.64 -17.25
C ARG A 40 -0.35 21.32 -16.72
N GLN A 41 -0.48 22.38 -15.93
CA GLN A 41 0.67 23.03 -15.29
C GLN A 41 1.28 22.12 -14.23
N GLN A 42 0.46 21.52 -13.37
CA GLN A 42 0.93 20.56 -12.36
C GLN A 42 1.60 19.33 -13.00
N ALA A 43 1.04 18.82 -14.10
CA ALA A 43 1.64 17.71 -14.84
C ALA A 43 2.98 18.10 -15.49
N ALA A 44 3.11 19.32 -16.02
CA ALA A 44 4.36 19.82 -16.59
C ALA A 44 5.44 20.05 -15.53
N GLU A 45 5.10 20.66 -14.39
CA GLU A 45 6.00 20.85 -13.25
C GLU A 45 6.48 19.51 -12.67
N THR A 46 5.57 18.53 -12.58
CA THR A 46 5.92 17.17 -12.14
C THR A 46 6.86 16.50 -13.14
N ALA A 47 6.64 16.67 -14.46
CA ALA A 47 7.52 16.13 -15.48
C ALA A 47 8.93 16.77 -15.46
N GLU A 48 9.02 18.07 -15.17
CA GLU A 48 10.31 18.75 -14.98
C GLU A 48 11.03 18.28 -13.71
N GLN A 49 10.31 18.10 -12.60
CA GLN A 49 10.89 17.52 -11.37
C GLN A 49 11.41 16.10 -11.59
N VAL A 50 10.68 15.25 -12.32
CA VAL A 50 11.14 13.89 -12.67
C VAL A 50 12.41 13.94 -13.52
N ARG A 51 12.48 14.84 -14.51
CA ARG A 51 13.70 15.02 -15.34
C ARG A 51 14.89 15.49 -14.52
N GLN A 52 14.70 16.45 -13.62
CA GLN A 52 15.77 16.93 -12.73
C GLN A 52 16.24 15.82 -11.78
N TRP A 53 15.31 15.03 -11.24
CA TRP A 53 15.62 13.88 -10.40
C TRP A 53 16.44 12.83 -11.17
N GLU A 54 16.06 12.47 -12.40
CA GLU A 54 16.83 11.55 -13.25
C GLU A 54 18.24 12.07 -13.58
N GLN A 55 18.39 13.37 -13.84
CA GLN A 55 19.70 13.98 -14.08
C GLN A 55 20.58 13.95 -12.82
N SER A 56 20.01 14.26 -11.66
CA SER A 56 20.74 14.19 -10.38
C SER A 56 21.18 12.76 -10.03
N LYS A 57 20.36 11.75 -10.37
CA LYS A 57 20.70 10.35 -10.21
C LYS A 57 21.88 9.95 -11.11
N LYS A 58 21.86 10.33 -12.39
CA LYS A 58 22.98 10.08 -13.32
C LYS A 58 24.28 10.74 -12.88
N ALA A 59 24.22 11.97 -12.36
CA ALA A 59 25.41 12.65 -11.81
C ALA A 59 25.98 11.91 -10.59
N ARG A 60 25.10 11.44 -9.69
CA ARG A 60 25.49 10.70 -8.47
C ARG A 60 26.11 9.33 -8.78
N ASP A 61 25.62 8.64 -9.80
CA ASP A 61 26.18 7.33 -10.23
C ASP A 61 27.51 7.49 -10.99
N THR A 62 27.70 8.61 -11.70
CA THR A 62 28.98 8.93 -12.38
C THR A 62 30.10 9.24 -11.37
N ASP A 63 29.80 10.03 -10.33
CA ASP A 63 30.79 10.35 -9.28
C ASP A 63 31.18 9.14 -8.41
N ARG A 64 30.31 8.12 -8.33
CA ARG A 64 30.61 6.87 -7.60
C ARG A 64 31.56 5.96 -8.36
N THR A 65 31.64 6.10 -9.69
CA THR A 65 32.53 5.30 -10.54
C THR A 65 33.95 5.90 -10.62
N THR A 66 34.13 7.20 -10.38
CA THR A 66 35.44 7.87 -10.47
C THR A 66 36.27 7.84 -9.17
N LYS A 67 35.68 7.50 -8.02
CA LYS A 67 36.44 7.38 -6.74
C LYS A 67 36.98 5.98 -6.43
N GLN A 68 36.84 5.01 -7.32
CA GLN A 68 37.39 3.65 -7.15
C GLN A 68 38.53 3.33 -8.15
N VAL A 69 39.30 4.34 -8.57
CA VAL A 69 40.57 4.17 -9.28
C VAL A 69 41.59 5.12 -8.67
N GLY A 70 42.27 4.68 -7.63
CA GLY A 70 43.39 5.41 -7.06
C GLY A 70 43.60 5.15 -5.58
N THR A 71 44.16 4.00 -5.22
CA THR A 71 45.22 3.87 -4.20
C THR A 71 45.82 2.47 -4.31
N THR A 72 46.92 2.37 -5.07
CA THR A 72 47.86 1.25 -4.99
C THR A 72 49.23 1.84 -4.66
N GLN A 73 49.69 1.65 -3.42
CA GLN A 73 51.10 1.65 -3.01
C GLN A 73 51.22 0.54 -1.96
N THR A 74 51.75 -0.63 -2.32
CA THR A 74 53.18 -1.00 -2.25
C THR A 74 53.65 -1.36 -0.83
N VAL A 75 53.61 -2.68 -0.58
CA VAL A 75 54.51 -3.55 0.20
C VAL A 75 55.51 -2.89 1.15
N GLY A 76 55.42 -3.26 2.43
CA GLY A 76 56.50 -3.16 3.42
C GLY A 76 56.48 -4.39 4.33
N SER A 77 57.38 -5.33 4.05
CA SER A 77 57.72 -6.51 4.85
C SER A 77 58.41 -6.09 6.15
N THR A 78 58.02 -6.62 7.32
CA THR A 78 58.94 -6.83 8.45
C THR A 78 58.40 -7.93 9.38
N GLU A 79 59.29 -8.88 9.63
CA GLU A 79 59.25 -10.09 10.45
C GLU A 79 59.43 -9.76 11.96
N ASN A 80 59.26 -10.78 12.82
CA ASN A 80 59.69 -10.87 14.25
C ASN A 80 58.79 -10.15 15.28
N THR A 81 58.41 -10.70 16.46
CA THR A 81 59.00 -11.74 17.32
C THR A 81 57.94 -12.24 18.34
N ALA A 82 58.09 -13.50 18.75
CA ALA A 82 57.36 -14.20 19.81
C ALA A 82 57.57 -13.64 21.23
N VAL A 83 56.74 -14.11 22.17
CA VAL A 83 56.94 -14.38 23.63
C VAL A 83 55.60 -14.11 24.34
N SER A 84 54.78 -15.13 24.71
CA SER A 84 54.88 -15.97 25.93
C SER A 84 54.86 -15.11 27.21
N THR A 85 54.19 -15.37 28.33
CA THR A 85 53.53 -16.55 28.91
C THR A 85 52.78 -16.04 30.17
N ASP A 86 51.79 -16.82 30.64
CA ASP A 86 51.48 -17.09 32.06
C ASP A 86 51.01 -15.93 33.00
N ASP A 87 50.11 -16.12 33.96
CA ASP A 87 49.58 -17.36 34.56
C ASP A 87 48.35 -17.05 35.43
N THR A 88 47.69 -18.13 35.87
CA THR A 88 47.03 -18.35 37.18
C THR A 88 45.49 -18.36 37.20
N THR A 89 44.74 -19.33 37.75
CA THR A 89 44.86 -20.76 38.14
C THR A 89 43.47 -21.13 38.71
N GLY A 90 42.98 -22.35 38.50
CA GLY A 90 42.27 -23.06 39.58
C GLY A 90 41.00 -23.85 39.24
N MET A 91 41.17 -25.19 39.25
CA MET A 91 40.23 -26.21 39.75
C MET A 91 38.92 -26.46 38.95
N SER A 92 38.47 -27.68 38.63
CA SER A 92 38.88 -29.05 38.97
C SER A 92 38.29 -30.03 37.94
N ASP A 93 39.03 -31.11 37.67
CA ASP A 93 38.55 -32.39 37.13
C ASP A 93 37.47 -33.03 38.05
N PRO A 94 36.60 -33.92 37.51
CA PRO A 94 36.95 -35.35 37.58
C PRO A 94 36.64 -36.16 36.31
N LEU A 95 37.55 -37.12 36.08
CA LEU A 95 37.43 -38.34 35.28
C LEU A 95 36.02 -38.95 35.23
N VAL A 96 35.55 -39.29 34.02
CA VAL A 96 34.85 -40.55 33.73
C VAL A 96 35.34 -41.10 32.39
N ASP A 97 35.60 -42.41 32.43
CA ASP A 97 36.27 -43.28 31.48
C ASP A 97 35.34 -43.76 30.34
N GLY A 98 35.93 -43.90 29.14
CA GLY A 98 35.57 -44.80 28.04
C GLY A 98 34.17 -44.76 27.39
N ILE A 99 34.11 -44.42 26.09
CA ILE A 99 33.42 -45.17 24.99
C ILE A 99 33.86 -44.58 23.63
N ASP A 100 34.32 -45.47 22.74
CA ASP A 100 34.68 -45.44 21.31
C ASP A 100 34.63 -44.15 20.45
N PRO A 101 35.63 -43.94 19.55
CA PRO A 101 35.57 -42.91 18.52
C PRO A 101 34.69 -43.38 17.35
N VAL A 102 33.42 -42.96 17.33
CA VAL A 102 32.64 -42.96 16.09
C VAL A 102 33.16 -41.82 15.22
N GLU A 103 33.87 -42.18 14.15
CA GLU A 103 34.20 -41.29 13.03
C GLU A 103 32.93 -40.66 12.48
N THR A 104 32.55 -39.52 13.06
CA THR A 104 31.50 -38.68 12.52
C THR A 104 32.15 -37.94 11.37
N ASN A 105 31.93 -38.44 10.16
CA ASN A 105 32.15 -37.69 8.93
C ASN A 105 31.41 -36.37 9.06
N THR A 106 32.11 -35.32 9.50
CA THR A 106 31.68 -33.94 9.41
C THR A 106 31.62 -33.62 7.93
N SER A 107 30.51 -33.99 7.31
CA SER A 107 30.08 -33.43 6.04
C SER A 107 29.94 -31.94 6.30
N THR A 108 30.94 -31.19 5.85
CA THR A 108 30.86 -29.75 5.66
C THR A 108 29.75 -29.53 4.64
N GLN A 109 28.50 -29.52 5.10
CA GLN A 109 27.42 -28.88 4.39
C GLN A 109 27.89 -27.44 4.21
N SER A 110 28.27 -27.10 2.99
CA SER A 110 28.33 -25.72 2.56
C SER A 110 27.01 -25.08 3.01
N GLN A 111 27.07 -24.28 4.08
CA GLN A 111 26.04 -23.29 4.35
C GLN A 111 26.07 -22.38 3.14
N GLU A 112 25.21 -22.69 2.18
CA GLU A 112 24.81 -21.79 1.13
C GLU A 112 24.34 -20.55 1.88
N THR A 113 25.19 -19.51 1.91
CA THR A 113 24.85 -18.23 2.51
C THR A 113 23.72 -17.67 1.67
N VAL A 114 22.48 -17.99 2.06
CA VAL A 114 21.28 -17.42 1.46
C VAL A 114 21.44 -15.94 1.64
N ASP A 115 21.69 -15.24 0.53
CA ASP A 115 21.85 -13.80 0.52
C ASP A 115 20.55 -13.17 1.06
N VAL A 116 20.60 -12.71 2.31
CA VAL A 116 19.43 -12.16 3.01
C VAL A 116 19.14 -10.81 2.39
N ARG A 117 18.15 -10.78 1.50
CA ARG A 117 17.74 -9.55 0.83
C ARG A 117 17.20 -8.54 1.84
N VAL A 118 17.76 -7.33 1.81
CA VAL A 118 17.39 -6.22 2.70
C VAL A 118 16.53 -5.21 1.95
N SER A 119 15.59 -4.59 2.66
CA SER A 119 14.78 -3.49 2.16
C SER A 119 15.63 -2.30 1.69
N PRO A 120 15.35 -1.73 0.49
CA PRO A 120 15.98 -0.49 0.06
C PRO A 120 15.45 0.74 0.83
N HIS A 121 14.38 0.60 1.62
CA HIS A 121 13.72 1.69 2.36
C HIS A 121 14.12 1.76 3.84
N GLY A 122 15.05 0.90 4.27
CA GLY A 122 15.54 0.87 5.66
C GLY A 122 14.64 0.13 6.65
N PHE A 123 13.77 -0.76 6.17
CA PHE A 123 12.90 -1.60 7.01
C PHE A 123 13.53 -2.93 7.45
N GLY A 124 14.85 -3.09 7.30
CA GLY A 124 15.54 -4.34 7.60
C GLY A 124 15.31 -5.45 6.55
N PRO A 125 15.66 -6.70 6.88
CA PRO A 125 15.41 -7.87 6.05
C PRO A 125 13.94 -8.02 5.66
N TYR A 126 13.66 -8.63 4.51
CA TYR A 126 12.28 -8.99 4.16
C TYR A 126 11.76 -10.12 5.06
N PRO A 127 10.47 -10.09 5.47
CA PRO A 127 9.91 -11.15 6.29
C PRO A 127 9.80 -12.46 5.49
N GLU A 128 9.91 -13.59 6.19
CA GLU A 128 9.68 -14.90 5.59
C GLU A 128 8.24 -15.03 5.08
N ILE A 129 8.07 -15.45 3.82
CA ILE A 129 6.76 -15.56 3.20
C ILE A 129 6.14 -16.92 3.56
N PRO A 130 4.95 -16.96 4.21
CA PRO A 130 4.30 -18.21 4.57
C PRO A 130 4.00 -19.10 3.36
N SER A 131 4.07 -20.41 3.57
CA SER A 131 3.64 -21.38 2.56
C SER A 131 2.17 -21.16 2.17
N GLY A 132 1.89 -21.14 0.88
CA GLY A 132 0.55 -20.88 0.34
C GLY A 132 0.15 -19.40 0.25
N TYR A 133 1.05 -18.46 0.57
CA TYR A 133 0.81 -17.05 0.33
C TYR A 133 0.62 -16.77 -1.17
N ARG A 134 -0.34 -15.90 -1.50
CA ARG A 134 -0.79 -15.67 -2.89
C ARG A 134 0.28 -15.11 -3.84
N ALA A 135 1.32 -14.47 -3.30
CA ALA A 135 2.41 -13.88 -4.07
C ALA A 135 3.77 -14.24 -3.44
N PRO A 136 4.31 -15.44 -3.69
CA PRO A 136 5.55 -15.92 -3.05
C PRO A 136 6.79 -15.10 -3.41
N ASN A 137 6.71 -14.29 -4.47
CA ASN A 137 7.78 -13.40 -4.96
C ASN A 137 7.41 -11.91 -4.81
N ILE A 138 6.60 -11.56 -3.80
CA ILE A 138 6.08 -10.19 -3.65
C ILE A 138 7.18 -9.14 -3.49
N PHE A 139 8.29 -9.49 -2.84
CA PHE A 139 9.43 -8.59 -2.61
C PHE A 139 10.46 -8.61 -3.75
N ASP A 140 10.25 -9.42 -4.79
CA ASP A 140 11.21 -9.49 -5.90
C ASP A 140 11.21 -8.23 -6.76
N LYS A 141 10.03 -7.60 -6.84
CA LYS A 141 9.79 -6.40 -7.63
C LYS A 141 10.12 -5.14 -6.82
N PRO A 142 10.54 -4.04 -7.47
CA PRO A 142 10.69 -2.77 -6.78
C PRO A 142 9.32 -2.28 -6.29
N LEU A 143 9.22 -2.07 -4.98
CA LEU A 143 8.04 -1.51 -4.32
C LEU A 143 8.33 -0.10 -3.84
N SER A 144 7.32 0.77 -3.83
CA SER A 144 7.42 2.03 -3.08
C SER A 144 7.48 1.77 -1.58
N LYS A 145 7.95 2.76 -0.79
CA LYS A 145 8.03 2.65 0.67
C LYS A 145 6.69 2.22 1.30
N SER A 146 5.59 2.84 0.89
CA SER A 146 4.25 2.53 1.39
C SER A 146 3.77 1.15 0.94
N GLN A 147 4.05 0.75 -0.30
CA GLN A 147 3.72 -0.59 -0.79
C GLN A 147 4.47 -1.67 -0.02
N GLU A 148 5.75 -1.47 0.26
CA GLU A 148 6.52 -2.43 1.05
C GLU A 148 5.94 -2.59 2.46
N LEU A 149 5.62 -1.49 3.15
CA LEU A 149 4.97 -1.54 4.47
C LEU A 149 3.65 -2.31 4.43
N MET A 150 2.79 -2.02 3.44
CA MET A 150 1.54 -2.76 3.26
C MET A 150 1.80 -4.26 3.06
N MET A 151 2.74 -4.64 2.21
CA MET A 151 3.05 -6.05 1.96
C MET A 151 3.65 -6.73 3.19
N ARG A 152 4.47 -6.04 3.98
CA ARG A 152 5.00 -6.56 5.26
C ARG A 152 3.88 -6.80 6.27
N VAL A 153 2.95 -5.84 6.45
CA VAL A 153 1.76 -6.01 7.30
C VAL A 153 0.95 -7.23 6.83
N ASP A 154 0.74 -7.36 5.53
CA ASP A 154 -0.05 -8.45 4.97
C ASP A 154 0.59 -9.83 5.20
N VAL A 155 1.90 -9.94 4.99
CA VAL A 155 2.68 -11.16 5.26
C VAL A 155 2.65 -11.50 6.75
N LYS A 156 2.82 -10.52 7.64
CA LYS A 156 2.76 -10.72 9.09
C LYS A 156 1.37 -11.20 9.54
N LEU A 157 0.29 -10.61 9.01
CA LEU A 157 -1.08 -11.09 9.27
C LEU A 157 -1.24 -12.55 8.84
N TRP A 158 -0.67 -12.93 7.69
CA TRP A 158 -0.69 -14.31 7.22
C TRP A 158 0.12 -15.27 8.11
N GLN A 159 1.25 -14.83 8.66
CA GLN A 159 2.03 -15.60 9.64
C GLN A 159 1.24 -15.81 10.93
N GLN A 160 0.42 -14.83 11.34
CA GLN A 160 -0.49 -14.92 12.49
C GLN A 160 -1.75 -15.75 12.21
N GLY A 161 -1.89 -16.33 11.01
CA GLY A 161 -3.04 -17.15 10.62
C GLY A 161 -4.25 -16.35 10.13
N ILE A 162 -4.15 -15.02 10.03
CA ILE A 162 -5.21 -14.15 9.49
C ILE A 162 -5.09 -14.13 7.98
N ARG A 163 -6.05 -14.75 7.29
CA ARG A 163 -6.08 -14.82 5.83
C ARG A 163 -6.75 -13.57 5.25
N THR A 164 -5.94 -12.73 4.64
CA THR A 164 -6.36 -11.52 3.91
C THR A 164 -6.48 -11.79 2.41
N GLU A 165 -7.43 -11.13 1.76
CA GLU A 165 -7.63 -11.18 0.30
C GLU A 165 -7.11 -9.93 -0.44
N GLY A 166 -6.54 -9.00 0.31
CA GLY A 166 -6.03 -7.74 -0.17
C GLY A 166 -5.70 -6.82 0.98
N ILE A 167 -5.09 -5.68 0.69
CA ILE A 167 -4.74 -4.69 1.69
C ILE A 167 -4.74 -3.29 1.07
N GLY A 168 -5.36 -2.34 1.75
CA GLY A 168 -5.39 -0.93 1.36
C GLY A 168 -4.62 -0.06 2.34
N ILE A 169 -4.20 1.12 1.92
CA ILE A 169 -3.63 2.14 2.81
C ILE A 169 -4.40 3.44 2.60
N ASN A 170 -4.65 4.17 3.69
CA ASN A 170 -5.07 5.57 3.59
C ASN A 170 -3.81 6.42 3.60
N TYR A 171 -3.51 7.06 2.46
CA TYR A 171 -2.31 7.88 2.29
C TYR A 171 -2.23 9.10 3.22
N ASP A 172 -3.36 9.60 3.70
CA ASP A 172 -3.40 10.75 4.61
C ASP A 172 -3.00 10.35 6.04
N THR A 173 -3.52 9.20 6.50
CA THR A 173 -3.30 8.71 7.88
C THR A 173 -2.15 7.73 8.01
N GLY A 174 -1.69 7.13 6.91
CA GLY A 174 -0.73 6.02 6.92
C GLY A 174 -1.29 4.67 7.39
N LEU A 175 -2.53 4.62 7.90
CA LEU A 175 -3.17 3.40 8.38
C LEU A 175 -3.46 2.41 7.26
N VAL A 176 -3.32 1.14 7.60
CA VAL A 176 -3.46 -0.01 6.71
C VAL A 176 -4.75 -0.78 7.04
N TYR A 177 -5.48 -1.17 6.00
CA TYR A 177 -6.79 -1.82 6.09
C TYR A 177 -6.76 -3.15 5.35
N PRO A 178 -6.53 -4.27 6.05
CA PRO A 178 -6.57 -5.60 5.43
C PRO A 178 -8.00 -5.98 5.03
N THR A 179 -8.13 -6.57 3.85
CA THR A 179 -9.41 -7.09 3.36
C THR A 179 -9.66 -8.47 3.95
N ILE A 180 -10.40 -8.53 5.05
CA ILE A 180 -10.74 -9.75 5.79
C ILE A 180 -12.23 -10.04 5.62
N ARG A 181 -12.59 -11.31 5.35
CA ARG A 181 -14.01 -11.72 5.27
C ARG A 181 -14.70 -11.52 6.61
N GLY A 182 -15.88 -10.92 6.57
CA GLY A 182 -16.67 -10.63 7.76
C GLY A 182 -16.22 -9.38 8.52
N THR A 183 -15.24 -8.62 8.01
CA THR A 183 -14.81 -7.35 8.62
C THR A 183 -15.06 -6.19 7.65
N ILE A 184 -15.56 -5.08 8.19
CA ILE A 184 -15.69 -3.81 7.48
C ILE A 184 -15.06 -2.68 8.28
N TYR A 185 -14.52 -1.70 7.57
CA TYR A 185 -14.05 -0.43 8.12
C TYR A 185 -15.02 0.68 7.73
N VAL A 186 -15.44 1.49 8.70
CA VAL A 186 -16.49 2.48 8.51
C VAL A 186 -16.10 3.85 9.07
N THR A 187 -16.53 4.90 8.40
CA THR A 187 -16.57 6.25 8.98
C THR A 187 -18.02 6.61 9.19
N TRP A 188 -18.40 6.84 10.44
CA TRP A 188 -19.77 7.17 10.81
C TRP A 188 -20.06 8.66 10.64
N SER A 189 -21.25 8.98 10.14
CA SER A 189 -21.84 10.31 10.18
C SER A 189 -23.21 10.25 10.85
N ASP A 190 -23.60 11.34 11.49
CA ASP A 190 -24.96 11.50 12.00
C ASP A 190 -25.92 11.83 10.85
N PHE A 191 -27.09 11.21 10.85
CA PHE A 191 -28.16 11.42 9.88
C PHE A 191 -29.47 11.64 10.63
N THR A 192 -30.07 12.82 10.44
CA THR A 192 -31.35 13.16 11.03
C THR A 192 -32.49 12.65 10.15
N LEU A 193 -33.32 11.77 10.71
CA LEU A 193 -34.53 11.26 10.08
C LEU A 193 -35.66 12.30 10.11
N PRO A 194 -36.72 12.16 9.29
CA PRO A 194 -37.83 13.13 9.27
C PRO A 194 -38.65 13.20 10.56
N ASP A 195 -38.61 12.17 11.39
CA ASP A 195 -39.20 12.19 12.74
C ASP A 195 -38.35 12.96 13.77
N GLY A 196 -37.20 13.51 13.34
CA GLY A 196 -36.26 14.25 14.16
C GLY A 196 -35.25 13.38 14.92
N SER A 197 -35.34 12.04 14.82
CA SER A 197 -34.36 11.15 15.43
C SER A 197 -33.03 11.17 14.67
N VAL A 198 -31.92 10.90 15.36
CA VAL A 198 -30.57 10.88 14.78
C VAL A 198 -30.04 9.46 14.77
N GLU A 199 -29.56 9.04 13.61
CA GLU A 199 -28.94 7.72 13.42
C GLU A 199 -27.55 7.80 12.80
N LYS A 200 -26.70 6.81 13.12
CA LYS A 200 -25.38 6.66 12.52
C LYS A 200 -25.49 5.96 11.17
N VAL A 201 -24.99 6.64 10.14
CA VAL A 201 -24.87 6.10 8.77
C VAL A 201 -23.43 6.02 8.35
N ALA A 202 -23.09 5.02 7.54
CA ALA A 202 -21.78 4.87 6.95
C ALA A 202 -21.57 5.96 5.88
N GLN A 203 -20.67 6.91 6.14
CA GLN A 203 -20.23 7.90 5.16
C GLN A 203 -19.17 7.32 4.22
N ARG A 204 -18.24 6.56 4.78
CA ARG A 204 -17.21 5.81 4.05
C ARG A 204 -17.24 4.37 4.52
N LEU A 205 -17.11 3.45 3.58
CA LEU A 205 -17.17 2.03 3.85
C LEU A 205 -16.11 1.31 3.00
N SER A 206 -15.34 0.43 3.64
CA SER A 206 -14.40 -0.45 2.96
C SER A 206 -14.39 -1.83 3.62
N GLY A 207 -14.03 -2.87 2.87
CA GLY A 207 -14.06 -4.24 3.35
C GLY A 207 -14.06 -5.24 2.21
N HIS A 208 -14.25 -6.51 2.54
CA HIS A 208 -14.31 -7.58 1.54
C HIS A 208 -15.57 -7.46 0.66
N PRO A 209 -15.49 -7.57 -0.68
CA PRO A 209 -16.64 -7.43 -1.59
C PRO A 209 -17.86 -8.26 -1.17
N ASN A 210 -17.67 -9.57 -0.94
CA ASN A 210 -18.75 -10.45 -0.49
C ASN A 210 -19.36 -10.03 0.87
N THR A 211 -18.59 -9.40 1.75
CA THR A 211 -19.11 -8.90 3.03
C THR A 211 -19.91 -7.61 2.83
N LEU A 212 -19.44 -6.74 1.93
CA LEU A 212 -20.14 -5.51 1.56
C LEU A 212 -21.46 -5.79 0.80
N ASP A 213 -21.53 -6.88 0.06
CA ASP A 213 -22.75 -7.30 -0.66
C ASP A 213 -23.85 -7.83 0.28
N LEU A 214 -23.49 -8.28 1.49
CA LEU A 214 -24.45 -8.68 2.52
C LEU A 214 -25.09 -7.49 3.24
N LEU A 215 -24.54 -6.29 3.06
CA LEU A 215 -25.04 -5.11 3.76
C LEU A 215 -26.34 -4.62 3.10
N PRO A 216 -27.46 -4.57 3.84
CA PRO A 216 -28.69 -4.02 3.31
C PRO A 216 -28.49 -2.54 3.00
N ARG A 217 -28.79 -2.16 1.75
CA ARG A 217 -28.66 -0.78 1.29
C ARG A 217 -30.02 -0.09 1.27
N GLY A 218 -30.06 1.12 1.80
CA GLY A 218 -31.27 1.93 1.88
C GLY A 218 -32.19 1.57 3.05
N LEU A 219 -33.32 2.28 3.10
CA LEU A 219 -34.38 2.09 4.09
C LEU A 219 -35.53 1.31 3.46
N SER A 220 -35.57 0.00 3.67
CA SER A 220 -36.75 -0.81 3.38
C SER A 220 -37.86 -0.43 4.37
N GLY A 221 -38.87 0.34 3.94
CA GLY A 221 -40.02 0.71 4.77
C GLY A 221 -40.42 2.19 4.72
N PHE A 222 -39.58 3.06 4.16
CA PHE A 222 -39.91 4.47 3.97
C PHE A 222 -40.12 4.74 2.47
N SER A 223 -41.30 4.43 1.95
CA SER A 223 -41.65 4.65 0.53
C SER A 223 -41.64 6.13 0.13
N ASP A 224 -41.79 7.02 1.10
CA ASP A 224 -42.09 8.43 0.85
C ASP A 224 -40.87 9.34 1.07
N ILE A 225 -39.73 8.79 1.52
CA ILE A 225 -38.50 9.55 1.77
C ILE A 225 -37.45 9.13 0.76
N PHE A 226 -36.94 10.09 0.00
CA PHE A 226 -35.83 9.87 -0.92
C PHE A 226 -34.53 9.67 -0.13
N VAL A 227 -34.28 8.43 0.27
CA VAL A 227 -33.01 8.01 0.87
C VAL A 227 -32.14 7.49 -0.27
N PRO A 228 -30.92 8.02 -0.48
CA PRO A 228 -30.01 7.47 -1.46
C PRO A 228 -29.89 5.96 -1.25
N LYS A 229 -30.07 5.17 -2.33
CA LYS A 229 -30.10 3.70 -2.33
C LYS A 229 -28.80 3.02 -1.84
N HIS A 230 -27.84 3.79 -1.34
CA HIS A 230 -26.51 3.35 -0.96
C HIS A 230 -26.17 3.68 0.50
N ILE A 231 -27.11 4.19 1.29
CA ILE A 231 -26.88 4.44 2.72
C ILE A 231 -26.97 3.13 3.50
N VAL A 232 -25.93 2.85 4.30
CA VAL A 232 -25.88 1.74 5.25
C VAL A 232 -26.02 2.32 6.66
N PHE A 233 -27.10 1.97 7.34
CA PHE A 233 -27.32 2.35 8.74
C PHE A 233 -26.64 1.37 9.67
N LYS A 234 -26.11 1.86 10.81
CA LYS A 234 -25.43 1.01 11.80
C LYS A 234 -26.28 -0.17 12.27
N ARG A 235 -27.56 0.08 12.55
CA ARG A 235 -28.53 -0.94 12.99
C ARG A 235 -28.80 -2.04 11.96
N ASN A 236 -28.51 -1.80 10.69
CA ASN A 236 -28.80 -2.76 9.63
C ASN A 236 -27.60 -3.67 9.32
N ILE A 237 -26.45 -3.46 9.96
CA ILE A 237 -25.28 -4.33 9.77
C ILE A 237 -25.54 -5.65 10.50
N PRO A 238 -25.47 -6.81 9.81
CA PRO A 238 -25.60 -8.12 10.45
C PRO A 238 -24.63 -8.29 11.62
N SER A 239 -25.09 -8.88 12.72
CA SER A 239 -24.32 -9.02 13.96
C SER A 239 -23.07 -9.90 13.85
N HIS A 240 -22.94 -10.70 12.79
CA HIS A 240 -21.76 -11.52 12.54
C HIS A 240 -20.66 -10.77 11.78
N ILE A 241 -20.92 -9.54 11.33
CA ILE A 241 -19.91 -8.70 10.68
C ILE A 241 -19.21 -7.86 11.75
N THR A 242 -17.90 -8.01 11.85
CA THR A 242 -17.03 -7.16 12.67
C THR A 242 -16.96 -5.77 12.04
N VAL A 243 -17.33 -4.76 12.81
CA VAL A 243 -17.31 -3.37 12.37
C VAL A 243 -16.21 -2.63 13.12
N LEU A 244 -15.24 -2.11 12.37
CA LEU A 244 -14.16 -1.28 12.88
C LEU A 244 -14.32 0.12 12.31
N GLU A 245 -13.97 1.14 13.07
CA GLU A 245 -13.85 2.49 12.54
C GLU A 245 -12.59 2.62 11.68
N HIS A 246 -12.57 3.52 10.69
CA HIS A 246 -11.34 3.75 9.91
C HIS A 246 -10.18 4.26 10.78
N SER A 247 -10.46 4.89 11.92
CA SER A 247 -9.44 5.24 12.93
C SER A 247 -8.78 4.02 13.58
N GLU A 248 -9.42 2.84 13.52
CA GLU A 248 -8.90 1.57 14.03
C GLU A 248 -8.12 0.78 12.95
N GLY A 249 -7.73 1.44 11.85
CA GLY A 249 -6.78 0.86 10.90
C GLY A 249 -5.44 0.51 11.58
N ILE A 250 -4.69 -0.40 10.96
CA ILE A 250 -3.40 -0.85 11.50
C ILE A 250 -2.35 0.23 11.24
N ASP A 251 -1.71 0.76 12.28
CA ASP A 251 -0.47 1.52 12.10
C ASP A 251 0.65 0.54 11.71
N PRO A 252 1.19 0.63 10.48
CA PRO A 252 2.19 -0.33 10.01
C PRO A 252 3.50 -0.26 10.80
N TYR A 253 3.88 0.89 11.35
CA TYR A 253 5.14 1.02 12.08
C TYR A 253 5.05 0.42 13.48
N GLU A 254 3.93 0.62 14.17
CA GLU A 254 3.70 0.00 15.47
C GLU A 254 3.53 -1.51 15.33
N PHE A 255 2.78 -1.96 14.32
CA PHE A 255 2.51 -3.37 14.08
C PHE A 255 3.77 -4.16 13.67
N LEU A 256 4.70 -3.53 12.94
CA LEU A 256 5.94 -4.16 12.46
C LEU A 256 7.15 -3.91 13.39
N LYS A 257 7.00 -3.24 14.53
CA LYS A 257 8.11 -2.77 15.38
C LYS A 257 9.16 -3.83 15.76
N GLU A 258 8.74 -5.09 15.88
CA GLU A 258 9.65 -6.21 16.20
C GLU A 258 10.48 -6.69 15.00
N GLU A 259 9.99 -6.46 13.78
CA GLU A 259 10.62 -6.88 12.52
C GLU A 259 11.47 -5.79 11.88
N LEU A 260 11.28 -4.53 12.29
CA LEU A 260 11.99 -3.37 11.75
C LEU A 260 13.35 -3.11 12.41
N LYS A 261 13.86 -4.03 13.24
CA LYS A 261 15.13 -3.89 13.98
C LYS A 261 16.32 -4.45 13.23
#